data_AF-A0A7N8WTG2-F1
#
_entry.id   AF-A0A7N8WTG2-F1
#
_cell.length_a   1.000
_cell.length_b   1.000
_cell.length_c   1.000
_cell.angle_alpha   90.00
_cell.angle_beta   90.00
_cell.angle_gamma   90.00
#
_symmetry.space_group_name_H-M   'P 1'
#
loop_
_entity.id
_entity.type
_entity.pdbx_description
1 polymer ?
#
loop_
_entity_poly.entity_id
_entity_poly.type
_entity_poly.pdbx_seq_one_letter_code
_entity_poly.pdbx_strand_id
1 'polypeptide(L)'
;MANAVASYDQLAHQVEALRKENSHLRRELEDNSNHLSKLETETFGMKVSDEAPAAPGGVELDDRLALPPSSCSSSSSVAAVSRSRSPLRASSRQSAASGGEVSAVMLPHHFLDGAPPKTAVISGADGRLSDHHLEELYKERNLLLGEIDREERERCWYFSQLETLSQRLAQLPRIDAFSLQMDLIRQQLELEVQRVRSVMEERFGTSDEMVQRTQVRRLVKLCL
;
A
#
# COMPACT_ATOMS: atom_id res chain seq x y z
N MET A 1 31.81 -13.77 32.77
CA MET A 1 31.19 -12.52 33.27
C MET A 1 29.70 -12.63 33.02
N ALA A 2 28.89 -12.62 34.08
CA ALA A 2 27.43 -12.72 33.92
C ALA A 2 26.91 -11.41 33.32
N ASN A 3 26.24 -11.48 32.17
CA ASN A 3 25.51 -10.34 31.62
C ASN A 3 24.32 -10.05 32.55
N ALA A 4 24.47 -9.03 33.39
CA ALA A 4 23.34 -8.49 34.13
C ALA A 4 22.35 -7.92 33.09
N VAL A 5 21.18 -8.55 33.00
CA VAL A 5 20.09 -8.04 32.16
C VAL A 5 19.64 -6.70 32.73
N ALA A 6 19.62 -5.66 31.90
CA ALA A 6 19.18 -4.34 32.31
C ALA A 6 17.75 -4.41 32.87
N SER A 7 17.52 -3.73 34.00
CA SER A 7 16.16 -3.63 34.56
C SER A 7 15.25 -2.87 33.59
N TYR A 8 13.95 -3.17 33.62
CA TYR A 8 12.93 -2.46 32.85
C TYR A 8 13.05 -0.93 32.99
N ASP A 9 13.27 -0.44 34.22
CA ASP A 9 13.41 1.00 34.50
C ASP A 9 14.66 1.61 33.85
N GLN A 10 15.77 0.86 33.81
CA GLN A 10 17.00 1.31 33.13
C GLN A 10 16.78 1.42 31.62
N LEU A 11 16.07 0.45 31.03
CA LEU A 11 15.75 0.47 29.61
C LEU A 11 14.76 1.60 29.29
N ALA A 12 13.78 1.86 30.15
CA ALA A 12 12.83 2.96 29.99
C ALA A 12 13.53 4.33 29.99
N HIS A 13 14.45 4.57 30.94
CA HIS A 13 15.26 5.78 30.97
C HIS A 13 16.17 5.91 29.74
N GLN A 14 16.75 4.81 29.28
CA GLN A 14 17.58 4.82 28.07
C GLN A 14 16.79 5.17 26.82
N VAL A 15 15.57 4.64 26.68
CA VAL A 15 14.66 5.00 25.58
C VAL A 15 14.27 6.48 25.64
N GLU A 16 14.04 7.04 26.82
CA GLU A 16 13.73 8.47 26.97
C GLU A 16 14.93 9.36 26.58
N ALA A 17 16.14 8.98 26.99
CA ALA A 17 17.37 9.68 26.59
C ALA A 17 17.58 9.63 25.07
N LEU A 18 17.43 8.45 24.46
CA LEU A 18 17.54 8.27 23.02
C LEU A 18 16.46 9.05 22.26
N ARG A 19 15.24 9.15 22.79
CA ARG A 19 14.18 9.98 22.18
C ARG A 19 14.54 11.46 22.20
N LYS A 20 15.11 11.98 23.30
CA LYS A 20 15.57 13.37 23.40
C LYS A 20 16.70 13.65 22.42
N GLU A 21 17.69 12.76 22.34
CA GLU A 21 18.79 12.85 21.38
C GLU A 21 18.30 12.80 19.94
N ASN A 22 17.41 11.87 19.60
CA ASN A 22 16.86 11.75 18.25
C ASN A 22 16.06 13.01 17.85
N SER A 23 15.30 13.58 18.79
CA SER A 23 14.61 14.86 18.56
C SER A 23 15.58 16.02 18.37
N HIS A 24 16.72 16.02 19.06
CA HIS A 24 17.74 17.04 18.92
C HIS A 24 18.43 16.94 17.56
N LEU A 25 18.85 15.74 17.16
CA LEU A 25 19.49 15.46 15.87
C LEU A 25 18.59 15.83 14.69
N ARG A 26 17.29 15.56 14.79
CA ARG A 26 16.32 15.97 13.75
C ARG A 26 16.28 17.48 13.55
N ARG A 27 16.34 18.25 14.65
CA ARG A 27 16.34 19.71 14.60
C ARG A 27 17.64 20.25 13.97
N GLU A 28 18.78 19.68 14.32
CA GLU A 28 20.06 20.06 13.71
C GLU A 28 20.10 19.72 12.21
N LEU A 29 19.56 18.57 11.83
CA LEU A 29 19.49 18.19 10.42
C LEU A 29 18.61 19.16 9.62
N GLU A 30 17.48 19.58 10.19
CA GLU A 30 16.59 20.59 9.60
C GLU A 30 17.30 21.95 9.46
N ASP A 31 18.02 22.39 10.50
CA ASP A 31 18.81 23.62 10.45
C ASP A 31 19.90 23.57 9.37
N ASN A 32 20.63 22.45 9.27
CA ASN A 32 21.62 22.22 8.24
C ASN A 32 21.00 22.22 6.83
N SER A 33 19.82 21.61 6.67
CA SER A 33 19.08 21.62 5.39
C SER A 33 18.69 23.04 4.98
N ASN A 34 18.20 23.84 5.92
CA ASN A 34 17.85 25.25 5.69
C ASN A 34 19.10 26.07 5.32
N HIS A 35 20.21 25.83 6.00
CA HIS A 35 21.48 26.50 5.69
C HIS A 35 21.98 26.16 4.28
N LEU A 36 21.93 24.89 3.89
CA LEU A 36 22.31 24.45 2.54
C LEU A 36 21.41 25.09 1.47
N SER A 37 20.09 25.11 1.68
CA SER A 37 19.17 25.78 0.76
C SER A 37 19.50 27.27 0.61
N LYS A 38 19.87 27.95 1.70
CA LYS A 38 20.30 29.35 1.66
C LYS A 38 21.57 29.52 0.81
N LEU A 39 22.58 28.67 1.01
CA LEU A 39 23.81 28.69 0.21
C LEU A 39 23.54 28.41 -1.28
N GLU A 40 22.62 27.49 -1.60
CA GLU A 40 22.18 27.22 -2.98
C GLU A 40 21.51 28.45 -3.60
N THR A 41 20.66 29.16 -2.86
CA THR A 41 20.04 30.40 -3.35
C THR A 41 21.05 31.53 -3.54
N GLU A 42 22.03 31.69 -2.65
CA GLU A 42 23.09 32.70 -2.75
C GLU A 42 24.01 32.40 -3.94
N THR A 43 24.37 31.14 -4.17
CA THR A 43 25.19 30.72 -5.32
C THR A 43 24.43 30.79 -6.65
N PHE A 44 23.13 30.50 -6.66
CA PHE A 44 22.28 30.71 -7.84
C PHE A 44 22.10 32.20 -8.15
N GLY A 45 21.98 33.06 -7.12
CA GLY A 45 21.89 34.51 -7.27
C GLY A 45 23.12 35.14 -7.94
N MET A 46 24.29 34.51 -7.85
CA MET A 46 25.51 34.97 -8.51
C MET A 46 25.68 34.43 -9.95
N LYS A 47 24.88 33.44 -10.37
CA LYS A 47 24.98 32.79 -11.68
C LYS A 47 24.06 33.39 -12.76
N VAL A 48 23.24 34.40 -12.43
CA VAL A 48 22.28 35.05 -13.35
C VAL A 48 22.60 36.53 -13.58
N SER A 49 23.88 36.87 -13.79
CA SER A 49 24.27 38.23 -14.22
C SER A 49 25.22 38.28 -15.43
N ASP A 50 25.39 37.16 -16.12
CA ASP A 50 26.00 37.14 -17.46
C ASP A 50 24.94 36.90 -18.52
N GLU A 51 24.22 37.96 -18.89
CA GLU A 51 23.59 38.04 -20.19
C GLU A 51 23.85 39.40 -20.83
N ALA A 52 24.56 39.39 -21.96
CA ALA A 52 24.70 40.51 -22.89
C ALA A 52 24.91 39.97 -24.33
N PRO A 53 24.51 40.74 -25.38
CA PRO A 53 23.82 40.22 -26.56
C PRO A 53 24.55 40.45 -27.91
N ALA A 54 23.91 40.02 -29.03
CA ALA A 54 24.07 40.39 -30.46
C ALA A 54 24.53 39.23 -31.39
N ALA A 55 23.67 38.64 -32.24
CA ALA A 55 23.17 39.09 -33.58
C ALA A 55 23.95 38.39 -34.75
N PRO A 56 23.57 38.54 -36.05
CA PRO A 56 22.67 37.65 -36.79
C PRO A 56 23.25 37.11 -38.14
N GLY A 57 22.56 36.17 -38.80
CA GLY A 57 22.69 35.98 -40.26
C GLY A 57 22.50 34.55 -40.78
N GLY A 58 21.73 34.40 -41.86
CA GLY A 58 21.75 33.23 -42.74
C GLY A 58 20.38 32.73 -43.21
N VAL A 59 19.95 33.22 -44.37
CA VAL A 59 18.76 32.79 -45.14
C VAL A 59 19.01 31.46 -45.88
N GLU A 60 17.99 30.60 -46.04
CA GLU A 60 17.44 30.12 -47.34
C GLU A 60 16.54 28.85 -47.25
N LEU A 61 15.42 28.90 -47.99
CA LEU A 61 14.64 27.83 -48.69
C LEU A 61 13.97 26.74 -47.84
N ASP A 62 12.66 26.83 -47.52
CA ASP A 62 11.49 26.49 -48.35
C ASP A 62 11.54 25.08 -48.97
N ASP A 63 10.76 24.12 -48.44
CA ASP A 63 9.85 23.25 -49.22
C ASP A 63 9.06 22.29 -48.31
N ARG A 64 7.75 22.17 -48.58
CA ARG A 64 6.85 21.00 -48.37
C ARG A 64 6.08 20.75 -47.06
N LEU A 65 4.87 21.33 -47.08
CA LEU A 65 3.57 20.62 -47.11
C LEU A 65 3.08 19.85 -45.86
N ALA A 66 2.12 20.51 -45.19
CA ALA A 66 0.75 20.05 -44.91
C ALA A 66 0.50 18.76 -44.11
N LEU A 67 -0.01 18.93 -42.89
CA LEU A 67 -1.05 18.06 -42.31
C LEU A 67 -2.37 18.23 -43.10
N PRO A 68 -3.29 17.25 -43.13
CA PRO A 68 -4.39 17.28 -42.15
C PRO A 68 -4.93 15.88 -41.74
N PRO A 69 -5.89 15.82 -40.79
CA PRO A 69 -6.27 14.63 -40.03
C PRO A 69 -7.48 13.89 -40.65
N SER A 70 -7.73 12.66 -40.21
CA SER A 70 -9.01 11.99 -40.47
C SER A 70 -9.44 11.14 -39.29
N SER A 71 -10.49 11.60 -38.62
CA SER A 71 -11.37 10.81 -37.75
C SER A 71 -12.35 10.00 -38.59
N CYS A 72 -12.74 8.80 -38.15
CA CYS A 72 -14.15 8.37 -38.21
C CYS A 72 -14.42 7.20 -37.26
N SER A 73 -15.59 7.30 -36.63
CA SER A 73 -16.21 6.36 -35.70
C SER A 73 -16.88 5.19 -36.42
N SER A 74 -17.09 4.06 -35.72
CA SER A 74 -18.43 3.51 -35.37
C SER A 74 -18.49 1.96 -35.30
N SER A 75 -18.98 1.51 -34.14
CA SER A 75 -20.02 0.48 -33.91
C SER A 75 -19.82 -1.02 -34.18
N SER A 76 -20.01 -1.74 -33.06
CA SER A 76 -20.76 -3.00 -32.86
C SER A 76 -20.34 -4.26 -33.62
N SER A 77 -20.06 -5.33 -32.87
CA SER A 77 -21.03 -6.43 -32.69
C SER A 77 -20.43 -7.67 -32.01
N VAL A 78 -21.31 -8.34 -31.27
CA VAL A 78 -21.40 -9.77 -30.87
C VAL A 78 -20.36 -10.42 -29.94
N ALA A 79 -20.97 -11.16 -29.02
CA ALA A 79 -20.40 -12.07 -28.03
C ALA A 79 -19.45 -13.13 -28.62
N ALA A 80 -18.43 -13.47 -27.82
CA ALA A 80 -17.81 -14.79 -27.85
C ALA A 80 -17.45 -15.21 -26.42
N VAL A 81 -18.20 -16.19 -25.92
CA VAL A 81 -17.81 -17.02 -24.78
C VAL A 81 -16.49 -17.70 -25.14
N SER A 82 -15.46 -17.50 -24.35
CA SER A 82 -14.25 -18.35 -24.36
C SER A 82 -13.98 -18.84 -22.94
N ARG A 83 -14.54 -20.03 -22.66
CA ARG A 83 -14.04 -20.91 -21.61
C ARG A 83 -12.73 -21.51 -22.10
N SER A 84 -11.63 -21.25 -21.42
CA SER A 84 -10.42 -22.06 -21.55
C SER A 84 -9.89 -22.41 -20.15
N ARG A 85 -10.04 -23.71 -19.84
CA ARG A 85 -9.36 -24.44 -18.78
C ARG A 85 -7.84 -24.30 -18.94
N SER A 86 -7.09 -24.34 -17.83
CA SER A 86 -5.90 -25.20 -17.74
C SER A 86 -5.49 -25.49 -16.28
N PRO A 87 -4.82 -26.64 -16.03
CA PRO A 87 -4.84 -27.30 -14.73
C PRO A 87 -3.44 -27.43 -14.08
N LEU A 88 -3.45 -27.83 -12.80
CA LEU A 88 -2.35 -28.40 -12.00
C LEU A 88 -1.20 -27.46 -11.58
N ARG A 89 -0.93 -27.39 -10.27
CA ARG A 89 0.20 -28.11 -9.63
C ARG A 89 0.07 -28.01 -8.10
N ALA A 90 -0.05 -29.18 -7.45
CA ALA A 90 0.23 -29.34 -6.04
C ALA A 90 1.75 -29.33 -5.84
N SER A 91 2.27 -28.50 -4.93
CA SER A 91 3.69 -28.51 -4.60
C SER A 91 3.93 -29.37 -3.36
N SER A 92 4.56 -30.51 -3.62
CA SER A 92 5.10 -31.47 -2.66
C SER A 92 6.18 -30.82 -1.79
N ARG A 93 6.10 -31.00 -0.47
CA ARG A 93 7.18 -30.70 0.47
C ARG A 93 7.94 -31.99 0.78
N GLN A 94 9.10 -32.18 0.16
CA GLN A 94 10.14 -33.08 0.66
C GLN A 94 11.53 -32.58 0.22
N SER A 95 12.40 -32.29 1.19
CA SER A 95 13.86 -32.49 1.15
C SER A 95 14.39 -32.15 2.55
N ALA A 96 14.77 -33.15 3.35
CA ALA A 96 16.05 -33.86 3.34
C ALA A 96 17.08 -33.14 4.21
N ALA A 97 17.22 -33.65 5.44
CA ALA A 97 18.33 -33.36 6.33
C ALA A 97 19.55 -34.14 5.85
N SER A 98 20.68 -33.46 5.69
CA SER A 98 22.00 -34.06 5.48
C SER A 98 22.99 -33.31 6.35
N GLY A 99 23.62 -34.03 7.27
CA GLY A 99 24.65 -33.54 8.17
C GLY A 99 26.00 -33.33 7.49
N GLY A 100 26.88 -32.62 8.19
CA GLY A 100 28.26 -32.37 7.81
C GLY A 100 28.96 -31.49 8.84
N GLU A 101 29.56 -32.14 9.83
CA GLU A 101 30.35 -31.55 10.91
C GLU A 101 31.78 -31.27 10.41
N VAL A 102 32.30 -30.05 10.53
CA VAL A 102 33.72 -29.79 10.87
C VAL A 102 33.82 -28.38 11.46
N SER A 103 33.90 -28.27 12.79
CA SER A 103 34.20 -27.03 13.49
C SER A 103 35.68 -27.05 13.88
N ALA A 104 36.50 -26.29 13.15
CA ALA A 104 37.89 -26.05 13.52
C ALA A 104 37.98 -24.75 14.33
N VAL A 105 38.41 -24.90 15.57
CA VAL A 105 38.62 -23.85 16.57
C VAL A 105 40.11 -23.45 16.57
N MET A 106 40.37 -22.16 16.83
CA MET A 106 41.63 -21.50 17.30
C MET A 106 42.36 -20.61 16.28
N LEU A 107 42.37 -19.29 16.49
CA LEU A 107 43.32 -18.63 17.40
C LEU A 107 42.93 -17.15 17.71
N PRO A 108 43.31 -16.60 18.89
CA PRO A 108 42.92 -15.25 19.37
C PRO A 108 44.00 -14.15 19.21
N HIS A 109 43.50 -12.90 19.18
CA HIS A 109 44.12 -11.64 19.61
C HIS A 109 45.47 -11.17 19.00
N HIS A 110 45.40 -10.09 18.21
CA HIS A 110 46.42 -9.03 18.22
C HIS A 110 45.78 -7.64 18.30
N PHE A 111 46.31 -6.87 19.25
CA PHE A 111 45.96 -5.52 19.68
C PHE A 111 46.71 -4.51 18.79
N LEU A 112 46.06 -3.37 18.48
CA LEU A 112 46.63 -2.12 17.94
C LEU A 112 47.04 -2.09 16.46
N ASP A 113 46.18 -1.51 15.61
CA ASP A 113 46.64 -0.47 14.68
C ASP A 113 45.50 0.49 14.33
N GLY A 114 45.78 1.78 14.42
CA GLY A 114 44.83 2.86 14.20
C GLY A 114 44.70 3.19 12.72
N ALA A 115 43.51 2.98 12.16
CA ALA A 115 43.12 3.64 10.91
C ALA A 115 41.61 3.99 10.98
N PRO A 116 41.22 5.25 10.69
CA PRO A 116 39.82 5.60 10.56
C PRO A 116 39.20 4.82 9.40
N PRO A 117 37.95 4.34 9.52
CA PRO A 117 37.30 3.61 8.43
C PRO A 117 37.19 4.56 7.24
N LYS A 118 37.80 4.15 6.12
CA LYS A 118 37.61 4.79 4.82
C LYS A 118 36.10 4.90 4.59
N THR A 119 35.60 6.12 4.62
CA THR A 119 34.25 6.46 4.18
C THR A 119 34.08 5.90 2.77
N ALA A 120 33.34 4.79 2.68
CA ALA A 120 32.84 4.34 1.41
C ALA A 120 32.01 5.50 0.85
N VAL A 121 32.49 6.10 -0.23
CA VAL A 121 31.71 7.00 -1.07
C VAL A 121 30.54 6.17 -1.58
N ILE A 122 29.40 6.24 -0.88
CA ILE A 122 28.14 5.73 -1.38
C ILE A 122 27.75 6.69 -2.50
N SER A 123 28.18 6.34 -3.71
CA SER A 123 27.86 7.02 -4.95
C SER A 123 26.35 7.19 -5.05
N GLY A 124 25.89 8.43 -5.31
CA GLY A 124 24.50 8.87 -5.32
C GLY A 124 23.61 8.31 -6.45
N ALA A 125 23.71 7.01 -6.73
CA ALA A 125 22.82 6.29 -7.62
C ALA A 125 21.54 5.79 -6.91
N ASP A 126 21.55 5.76 -5.57
CA ASP A 126 20.46 5.21 -4.75
C ASP A 126 19.24 6.16 -4.65
N GLY A 127 19.42 7.46 -4.96
CA GLY A 127 18.34 8.45 -4.96
C GLY A 127 17.27 8.20 -6.04
N ARG A 128 17.66 7.68 -7.21
CA ARG A 128 16.69 7.35 -8.29
C ARG A 128 15.98 6.01 -8.04
N LEU A 129 16.67 5.06 -7.41
CA LEU A 129 16.09 3.76 -7.04
C LEU A 129 15.10 3.93 -5.89
N SER A 130 15.42 4.77 -4.90
CA SER A 130 14.51 5.13 -3.81
C SER A 130 13.30 5.95 -4.29
N ASP A 131 13.46 6.86 -5.25
CA ASP A 131 12.35 7.58 -5.88
C ASP A 131 11.40 6.63 -6.64
N HIS A 132 11.96 5.70 -7.43
CA HIS A 132 11.18 4.67 -8.10
C HIS A 132 10.43 3.77 -7.10
N HIS A 133 11.10 3.33 -6.04
CA HIS A 133 10.49 2.51 -4.99
C HIS A 133 9.36 3.24 -4.26
N LEU A 134 9.52 4.54 -3.99
CA LEU A 134 8.47 5.37 -3.41
C LEU A 134 7.24 5.44 -4.34
N GLU A 135 7.46 5.58 -5.65
CA GLU A 135 6.39 5.57 -6.65
C GLU A 135 5.63 4.23 -6.67
N GLU A 136 6.34 3.11 -6.56
CA GLU A 136 5.73 1.77 -6.42
C GLU A 136 4.84 1.68 -5.18
N LEU A 137 5.31 2.15 -4.02
CA LEU A 137 4.53 2.18 -2.79
C LEU A 137 3.28 3.07 -2.91
N TYR A 138 3.36 4.20 -3.61
CA TYR A 138 2.18 5.04 -3.89
C TYR A 138 1.17 4.31 -4.77
N LYS A 139 1.62 3.58 -5.79
CA LYS A 139 0.76 2.76 -6.65
C LYS A 139 0.08 1.64 -5.85
N GLU A 140 0.84 0.94 -5.01
CA GLU A 140 0.30 -0.09 -4.12
C GLU A 140 -0.72 0.47 -3.13
N ARG A 141 -0.43 1.61 -2.48
CA ARG A 141 -1.38 2.31 -1.59
C ARG A 141 -2.69 2.61 -2.31
N ASN A 142 -2.61 3.16 -3.53
CA ASN A 142 -3.80 3.51 -4.30
C ASN A 142 -4.59 2.27 -4.75
N LEU A 143 -3.90 1.19 -5.12
CA LEU A 143 -4.53 -0.08 -5.48
C LEU A 143 -5.28 -0.68 -4.27
N LEU A 144 -4.62 -0.74 -3.10
CA LEU A 144 -5.23 -1.24 -1.86
C LEU A 144 -6.43 -0.39 -1.42
N LEU A 145 -6.35 0.94 -1.52
CA LEU A 145 -7.48 1.82 -1.24
C LEU A 145 -8.65 1.53 -2.18
N GLY A 146 -8.39 1.34 -3.47
CA GLY A 146 -9.40 0.98 -4.46
C GLY A 146 -10.04 -0.39 -4.21
N GLU A 147 -9.27 -1.38 -3.75
CA GLU A 147 -9.78 -2.68 -3.32
C GLU A 147 -10.67 -2.57 -2.09
N ILE A 148 -10.25 -1.80 -1.08
CA ILE A 148 -11.04 -1.53 0.13
C ILE A 148 -12.37 -0.87 -0.24
N ASP A 149 -12.37 0.14 -1.11
CA ASP A 149 -13.58 0.84 -1.54
C ASP A 149 -14.52 -0.04 -2.37
N ARG A 150 -13.96 -0.98 -3.14
CA ARG A 150 -14.75 -1.97 -3.87
C ARG A 150 -15.40 -2.96 -2.92
N GLU A 151 -14.64 -3.50 -1.99
CA GLU A 151 -15.14 -4.43 -0.97
C GLU A 151 -16.25 -3.78 -0.13
N GLU A 152 -16.08 -2.52 0.25
CA GLU A 152 -17.06 -1.74 1.02
C GLU A 152 -18.38 -1.54 0.25
N ARG A 153 -18.31 -1.26 -1.06
CA ARG A 153 -19.51 -1.13 -1.90
C ARG A 153 -20.27 -2.46 -2.00
N GLU A 154 -19.56 -3.56 -2.18
CA GLU A 154 -20.19 -4.89 -2.23
C GLU A 154 -20.84 -5.23 -0.88
N ARG A 155 -20.17 -4.91 0.23
CA ARG A 155 -20.72 -5.07 1.58
C ARG A 155 -22.01 -4.26 1.76
N CYS A 156 -22.01 -2.99 1.39
CA CYS A 156 -23.22 -2.15 1.40
C CYS A 156 -24.34 -2.73 0.53
N TRP A 157 -24.01 -3.32 -0.62
CA TRP A 157 -24.99 -3.99 -1.47
C TRP A 157 -25.68 -5.17 -0.75
N TYR A 158 -24.92 -6.04 -0.08
CA TYR A 158 -25.50 -7.13 0.72
C TYR A 158 -26.37 -6.61 1.87
N PHE A 159 -25.94 -5.55 2.57
CA PHE A 159 -26.75 -4.93 3.62
C PHE A 159 -28.07 -4.36 3.09
N SER A 160 -28.06 -3.74 1.91
CA SER A 160 -29.29 -3.25 1.26
C SER A 160 -30.25 -4.40 0.91
N GLN A 161 -29.73 -5.55 0.48
CA GLN A 161 -30.55 -6.74 0.25
C GLN A 161 -31.18 -7.26 1.55
N LEU A 162 -30.38 -7.35 2.63
CA LEU A 162 -30.86 -7.78 3.95
C LEU A 162 -31.90 -6.82 4.51
N GLU A 163 -31.70 -5.52 4.34
CA GLU A 163 -32.66 -4.49 4.74
C GLU A 163 -33.98 -4.63 3.98
N THR A 164 -33.92 -4.86 2.66
CA THR A 164 -35.11 -5.09 1.83
C THR A 164 -35.91 -6.31 2.32
N LEU A 165 -35.23 -7.43 2.62
CA LEU A 165 -35.87 -8.63 3.15
C LEU A 165 -36.46 -8.39 4.55
N SER A 166 -35.74 -7.67 5.42
CA SER A 166 -36.22 -7.31 6.75
C SER A 166 -37.48 -6.44 6.69
N GLN A 167 -37.52 -5.47 5.78
CA GLN A 167 -38.70 -4.64 5.55
C GLN A 167 -39.90 -5.47 5.07
N ARG A 168 -39.69 -6.41 4.13
CA ARG A 168 -40.75 -7.32 3.67
C ARG A 168 -41.30 -8.17 4.82
N LEU A 169 -40.43 -8.75 5.65
CA LEU A 169 -40.83 -9.50 6.85
C LEU A 169 -41.63 -8.63 7.83
N ALA A 170 -41.22 -7.36 8.01
CA ALA A 170 -41.90 -6.44 8.91
C ALA A 170 -43.27 -5.98 8.40
N GLN A 171 -43.48 -5.95 7.08
CA GLN A 171 -44.72 -5.53 6.42
C GLN A 171 -45.75 -6.66 6.27
N LEU A 172 -45.37 -7.91 6.53
CA LEU A 172 -46.33 -9.02 6.55
C LEU A 172 -47.49 -8.69 7.50
N PRO A 173 -48.76 -8.94 7.10
CA PRO A 173 -49.93 -8.72 7.94
C PRO A 173 -49.71 -9.18 9.38
N ARG A 174 -49.88 -8.26 10.33
CA ARG A 174 -49.51 -8.45 11.75
C ARG A 174 -50.65 -8.97 12.64
N ILE A 175 -51.80 -9.36 12.10
CA ILE A 175 -53.02 -9.58 12.91
C ILE A 175 -53.73 -10.91 12.56
N ASP A 176 -53.81 -11.78 13.58
CA ASP A 176 -54.81 -12.79 13.94
C ASP A 176 -55.39 -13.77 12.91
N ALA A 177 -54.63 -14.16 11.89
CA ALA A 177 -54.96 -15.37 11.14
C ALA A 177 -53.69 -16.18 10.91
N PHE A 178 -53.56 -17.30 11.64
CA PHE A 178 -52.67 -18.40 11.33
C PHE A 178 -53.03 -18.97 9.94
N SER A 179 -52.64 -18.24 8.90
CA SER A 179 -52.77 -18.65 7.52
C SER A 179 -51.49 -19.37 7.16
N LEU A 180 -51.59 -20.68 6.88
CA LEU A 180 -50.47 -21.49 6.39
C LEU A 180 -49.71 -20.80 5.25
N GLN A 181 -50.43 -20.08 4.39
CA GLN A 181 -49.82 -19.31 3.30
C GLN A 181 -48.90 -18.19 3.83
N MET A 182 -49.33 -17.45 4.86
CA MET A 182 -48.52 -16.40 5.48
C MET A 182 -47.26 -16.96 6.15
N ASP A 183 -47.39 -18.10 6.82
CA ASP A 183 -46.25 -18.79 7.43
C ASP A 183 -45.25 -19.28 6.39
N LEU A 184 -45.75 -19.79 5.25
CA LEU A 184 -44.90 -20.19 4.13
C LEU A 184 -44.14 -19.00 3.52
N ILE A 185 -44.82 -17.86 3.36
CA ILE A 185 -44.19 -16.63 2.86
C ILE A 185 -43.11 -16.15 3.86
N ARG A 186 -43.41 -16.17 5.16
CA ARG A 186 -42.46 -15.81 6.21
C ARG A 186 -41.23 -16.72 6.19
N GLN A 187 -41.42 -18.04 6.19
CA GLN A 187 -40.32 -19.01 6.12
C GLN A 187 -39.46 -18.80 4.87
N GLN A 188 -40.09 -18.56 3.71
CA GLN A 188 -39.36 -18.31 2.47
C GLN A 188 -38.44 -17.08 2.60
N LEU A 189 -38.95 -15.97 3.13
CA LEU A 189 -38.16 -14.75 3.33
C LEU A 189 -37.04 -14.96 4.36
N GLU A 190 -37.29 -15.70 5.44
CA GLU A 190 -36.27 -16.05 6.44
C GLU A 190 -35.14 -16.90 5.83
N LEU A 191 -35.48 -17.88 4.98
CA LEU A 191 -34.49 -18.68 4.25
C LEU A 191 -33.66 -17.83 3.30
N GLU A 192 -34.27 -16.85 2.62
CA GLU A 192 -33.53 -15.90 1.78
C GLU A 192 -32.58 -15.02 2.61
N VAL A 193 -33.00 -14.55 3.78
CA VAL A 193 -32.12 -13.82 4.71
C VAL A 193 -30.92 -14.70 5.12
N GLN A 194 -31.17 -15.95 5.50
CA GLN A 194 -30.09 -16.87 5.87
C GLN A 194 -29.14 -17.15 4.70
N ARG A 195 -29.67 -17.31 3.48
CA ARG A 195 -28.86 -17.50 2.28
C ARG A 195 -27.96 -16.29 2.01
N VAL A 196 -28.50 -15.08 2.07
CA VAL A 196 -27.71 -13.86 1.86
C VAL A 196 -26.62 -13.73 2.93
N ARG A 197 -26.95 -13.98 4.20
CA ARG A 197 -25.97 -13.97 5.30
C ARG A 197 -24.87 -15.01 5.10
N SER A 198 -25.23 -16.23 4.72
CA SER A 198 -24.29 -17.32 4.46
C SER A 198 -23.32 -16.98 3.32
N VAL A 199 -23.80 -16.50 2.18
CA VAL A 199 -22.93 -16.07 1.06
C VAL A 199 -22.06 -14.89 1.45
N MET A 200 -22.59 -13.96 2.24
CA MET A 200 -21.84 -12.82 2.75
C MET A 200 -20.73 -13.28 3.72
N GLU A 201 -21.01 -14.24 4.59
CA GLU A 201 -20.05 -14.80 5.54
C GLU A 201 -18.93 -15.59 4.86
N GLU A 202 -19.24 -16.37 3.83
CA GLU A 202 -18.24 -17.02 2.97
C GLU A 202 -17.31 -16.00 2.29
N ARG A 203 -17.84 -14.81 1.95
CA ARG A 203 -17.09 -13.76 1.24
C ARG A 203 -16.26 -12.87 2.18
N PHE A 204 -16.77 -12.52 3.36
CA PHE A 204 -16.18 -11.48 4.23
C PHE A 204 -15.78 -11.99 5.62
N GLY A 205 -16.03 -13.26 5.92
CA GLY A 205 -15.93 -13.79 7.29
C GLY A 205 -17.18 -13.50 8.11
N THR A 206 -17.13 -13.89 9.37
CA THR A 206 -18.23 -13.70 10.32
C THR A 206 -18.60 -12.22 10.48
N SER A 207 -19.82 -11.95 10.95
CA SER A 207 -20.27 -10.57 11.18
C SER A 207 -19.33 -9.80 12.13
N ASP A 208 -18.82 -10.47 13.17
CA ASP A 208 -17.92 -9.85 14.16
C ASP A 208 -16.56 -9.52 13.55
N GLU A 209 -15.97 -10.43 12.78
CA GLU A 209 -14.71 -10.21 12.06
C GLU A 209 -14.83 -9.05 11.07
N MET A 210 -15.95 -8.98 10.34
CA MET A 210 -16.21 -7.88 9.41
C MET A 210 -16.32 -6.53 10.13
N VAL A 211 -16.99 -6.45 11.29
CA VAL A 211 -17.09 -5.21 12.07
C VAL A 211 -15.71 -4.77 12.55
N GLN A 212 -14.91 -5.70 13.09
CA GLN A 212 -13.53 -5.42 13.52
C GLN A 212 -12.67 -4.93 12.36
N ARG A 213 -12.69 -5.63 11.21
CA ARG A 213 -11.95 -5.23 9.99
C ARG A 213 -12.38 -3.86 9.50
N THR A 214 -13.68 -3.56 9.52
CA THR A 214 -14.22 -2.26 9.11
C THR A 214 -13.74 -1.15 10.04
N GLN A 215 -13.70 -1.40 11.35
CA GLN A 215 -13.22 -0.43 12.33
C GLN A 215 -11.72 -0.14 12.14
N VAL A 216 -10.90 -1.18 11.97
CA VAL A 216 -9.46 -1.04 11.67
C VAL A 216 -9.24 -0.27 10.38
N ARG A 217 -9.97 -0.61 9.30
CA ARG A 217 -9.85 0.10 8.01
C ARG A 217 -10.26 1.56 8.11
N ARG A 218 -11.32 1.88 8.88
CA ARG A 218 -11.70 3.27 9.14
C ARG A 218 -10.58 4.03 9.85
N LEU A 219 -9.96 3.42 10.85
CA LEU A 219 -8.80 4.03 11.54
C LEU A 219 -7.62 4.24 10.60
N VAL A 220 -7.27 3.23 9.78
CA VAL A 220 -6.19 3.34 8.79
C VAL A 220 -6.48 4.45 7.77
N LYS A 221 -7.71 4.55 7.26
CA LYS A 221 -8.12 5.61 6.33
C LYS A 221 -8.05 7.02 6.92
N LEU A 222 -8.27 7.17 8.23
CA LEU A 222 -8.16 8.47 8.91
C LEU A 222 -6.71 8.88 9.17
N CYS A 223 -5.78 7.93 9.24
CA CYS A 223 -4.36 8.17 9.46
C CYS A 223 -3.55 8.37 8.16
N LEU A 224 -4.18 8.14 6.99
CA LEU A 224 -3.59 8.22 5.65
C LEU A 224 -4.10 9.43 4.88
#